data_AF-A0A9P5PG89-F1
#
_entry.id   AF-A0A9P5PG89-F1
#
_cell.length_a   1.000
_cell.length_b   1.000
_cell.length_c   1.000
_cell.angle_alpha   90.00
_cell.angle_beta   90.00
_cell.angle_gamma   90.00
#
_symmetry.space_group_name_H-M   'P 1'
#
loop_
_entity.id
_entity.type
_entity.pdbx_description
1 polymer ?
#
loop_
_entity_poly.entity_id
_entity_poly.type
_entity_poly.pdbx_seq_one_letter_code
_entity_poly.pdbx_strand_id
1 'polypeptide(L)' 'YIIERKLRQLNAKFEVPTVRKPPPLPIATTVVSQYSAENLSSRNGPATIQKKIAQLEGILIPRYVFYQIP' A
#
# COMPACT_ATOMS: atom_id res chain seq x y z
N TYR A 1 17.24 -19.90 -7.06
CA TYR A 1 16.02 -19.68 -7.88
C TYR A 1 14.73 -20.28 -7.32
N ILE A 2 14.75 -21.08 -6.23
CA ILE A 2 13.54 -21.75 -5.68
C ILE A 2 12.71 -20.84 -4.74
N ILE A 3 13.35 -19.83 -4.13
CA ILE A 3 12.77 -19.02 -3.04
C ILE A 3 11.72 -18.02 -3.55
N GLU A 4 11.98 -17.31 -4.66
CA GLU A 4 11.06 -16.29 -5.18
C GLU A 4 9.73 -16.87 -5.66
N ARG A 5 9.76 -18.04 -6.30
CA ARG A 5 8.55 -18.68 -6.84
C ARG A 5 7.62 -19.17 -5.72
N LYS A 6 8.20 -19.68 -4.62
CA LYS A 6 7.45 -20.14 -3.44
C LYS A 6 6.86 -18.97 -2.64
N LEU A 7 7.61 -17.89 -2.48
CA LEU A 7 7.09 -16.66 -1.85
C LEU A 7 5.92 -16.08 -2.64
N ARG A 8 6.00 -16.04 -3.97
CA ARG A 8 4.89 -15.57 -4.82
C ARG A 8 3.63 -16.46 -4.67
N GLN A 9 3.81 -17.78 -4.58
CA GLN A 9 2.70 -18.72 -4.37
C GLN A 9 2.05 -18.54 -3.00
N LEU A 10 2.85 -18.34 -1.95
CA LEU A 10 2.34 -18.06 -0.61
C LEU A 10 1.60 -16.72 -0.57
N ASN A 11 2.18 -15.67 -1.15
CA ASN A 11 1.52 -14.36 -1.21
C ASN A 11 0.20 -14.42 -1.98
N ALA A 12 0.13 -15.19 -3.08
CA ALA A 12 -1.12 -15.41 -3.80
C ALA A 12 -2.13 -16.23 -2.97
N LYS A 13 -1.68 -17.25 -2.24
CA LYS A 13 -2.55 -18.10 -1.39
C LYS A 13 -3.15 -17.33 -0.20
N PHE A 14 -2.38 -16.42 0.37
CA PHE A 14 -2.77 -15.64 1.56
C PHE A 14 -3.21 -14.22 1.20
N GLU A 15 -3.47 -13.94 -0.08
CA GLU A 15 -3.92 -12.64 -0.60
C GLU A 15 -3.06 -11.47 -0.10
N VAL A 16 -1.76 -11.71 0.06
CA VAL A 16 -0.82 -10.71 0.56
C VAL A 16 -0.66 -9.64 -0.52
N PRO A 17 -0.93 -8.36 -0.22
CA PRO A 17 -0.72 -7.25 -1.14
C PRO A 17 0.74 -7.22 -1.61
N THR A 18 0.97 -7.27 -2.92
CA THR A 18 2.33 -7.23 -3.49
C THR A 18 2.48 -6.10 -4.49
N VAL A 19 3.57 -5.33 -4.38
CA VAL A 19 3.89 -4.27 -5.34
C VAL A 19 4.70 -4.87 -6.50
N ARG A 20 4.04 -5.51 -7.46
CA ARG A 20 4.75 -5.92 -8.69
C ARG A 20 5.00 -4.72 -9.61
N LYS A 21 4.07 -3.76 -9.61
CA LYS A 21 4.21 -2.42 -10.18
C LYS A 21 3.44 -1.47 -9.26
N PRO A 22 4.07 -0.40 -8.75
CA PRO A 22 3.34 0.57 -7.94
C PRO A 22 2.20 1.19 -8.77
N PRO A 23 1.07 1.53 -8.14
CA PRO A 23 0.04 2.30 -8.84
C PRO A 23 0.63 3.63 -9.34
N PRO A 24 0.15 4.14 -10.48
CA PRO A 24 0.59 5.43 -10.99
C PRO A 24 0.29 6.52 -9.96
N LEU A 25 1.17 7.53 -9.89
CA LEU A 25 1.10 8.63 -8.92
C LEU A 25 -0.31 9.20 -8.72
N PRO A 26 -1.08 9.57 -9.76
CA PRO A 26 -2.41 10.15 -9.55
C PRO A 26 -3.36 9.22 -8.77
N ILE A 27 -3.33 7.92 -9.04
CA ILE A 27 -4.16 6.93 -8.33
C ILE A 27 -3.66 6.75 -6.89
N ALA A 28 -2.34 6.69 -6.70
CA ALA A 28 -1.76 6.61 -5.37
C ALA A 28 -2.12 7.84 -4.53
N THR A 29 -2.04 9.04 -5.12
CA THR A 29 -2.40 10.30 -4.49
C THR A 29 -3.87 10.31 -4.08
N THR A 30 -4.80 9.96 -4.97
CA THR A 30 -6.23 9.94 -4.63
C THR A 30 -6.54 9.02 -3.46
N VAL A 31 -5.97 7.81 -3.47
CA VAL A 31 -6.18 6.82 -2.40
C VAL A 31 -5.60 7.34 -1.09
N VAL A 32 -4.33 7.79 -1.09
CA VAL A 32 -3.68 8.29 0.12
C VAL A 32 -4.41 9.52 0.68
N SER A 33 -4.84 10.46 -0.15
CA SER A 33 -5.57 11.65 0.29
C SER A 33 -6.91 11.32 0.91
N GLN A 34 -7.67 10.36 0.35
CA GLN A 34 -8.92 9.88 0.94
C GLN A 34 -8.70 9.32 2.35
N TYR A 35 -7.77 8.37 2.48
CA TYR A 35 -7.46 7.76 3.77
C TYR A 35 -6.83 8.74 4.76
N SER A 36 -6.04 9.71 4.29
CA SER A 36 -5.48 10.77 5.16
C SER A 36 -6.58 11.68 5.71
N ALA A 37 -7.53 12.09 4.88
CA ALA A 37 -8.66 12.93 5.28
C ALA A 37 -9.57 12.23 6.31
N GLU A 38 -9.84 10.94 6.12
CA GLU A 38 -10.62 10.14 7.07
C GLU A 38 -9.90 9.93 8.42
N ASN A 39 -8.56 9.97 8.41
CA ASN A 39 -7.73 9.71 9.59
C ASN A 39 -7.16 11.00 10.21
N LEU A 40 -7.68 12.18 9.86
CA LEU A 40 -7.16 13.49 10.29
C LEU A 40 -7.09 13.66 11.82
N SER A 41 -8.02 13.06 12.56
CA SER A 41 -8.03 13.10 14.04
C SER A 41 -7.08 12.08 14.70
N SER A 42 -6.54 11.14 13.94
CA SER A 42 -5.65 10.10 14.46
C SER A 42 -4.20 10.47 14.19
N ARG A 43 -3.31 10.35 15.19
CA ARG A 43 -1.84 10.53 15.04
C ARG A 43 -1.19 9.39 14.23
N ASN A 44 -1.88 8.89 13.22
CA ASN A 44 -1.45 7.79 12.39
C ASN A 44 -0.48 8.31 11.34
N GLY A 45 0.78 7.93 11.47
CA GLY A 45 1.79 8.25 10.47
C GLY A 45 1.61 7.48 9.15
N PRO A 46 2.42 7.80 8.13
CA PRO A 46 2.32 7.22 6.79
C PRO A 46 2.36 5.69 6.77
N ALA A 47 3.11 5.07 7.69
CA ALA A 47 3.21 3.60 7.79
C ALA A 47 1.89 2.94 8.23
N THR A 48 1.11 3.60 9.07
CA THR A 48 -0.18 3.08 9.54
C THR A 48 -1.23 3.20 8.43
N ILE A 49 -1.24 4.33 7.73
CA ILE A 49 -2.12 4.57 6.57
C ILE A 49 -1.80 3.57 5.45
N GLN A 50 -0.52 3.34 5.16
CA GLN A 50 -0.07 2.33 4.20
C GLN A 50 -0.60 0.92 4.52
N LYS A 51 -0.56 0.50 5.80
CA LYS A 51 -1.08 -0.81 6.22
C LYS A 51 -2.60 -0.90 6.04
N LYS A 52 -3.33 0.16 6.41
CA LYS A 52 -4.78 0.23 6.21
C LYS A 52 -5.14 0.12 4.72
N ILE A 53 -4.50 0.90 3.86
CA ILE A 53 -4.73 0.87 2.41
C ILE A 53 -4.42 -0.53 1.87
N ALA A 54 -3.31 -1.14 2.29
CA ALA A 54 -2.95 -2.48 1.84
C ALA A 54 -3.98 -3.55 2.28
N GLN A 55 -4.56 -3.42 3.47
CA GLN A 55 -5.58 -4.36 3.97
C GLN A 55 -6.96 -4.16 3.31
N LEU A 56 -7.37 -2.91 3.10
CA LEU A 56 -8.72 -2.58 2.64
C LEU A 56 -8.83 -2.61 1.11
N GLU A 57 -7.87 -2.02 0.41
CA GLU A 57 -7.86 -1.94 -1.06
C GLU A 57 -7.09 -3.09 -1.71
N GLY A 58 -6.31 -3.86 -0.93
CA GLY A 58 -5.36 -4.84 -1.49
C GLY A 58 -4.19 -4.20 -2.25
N ILE A 59 -4.08 -2.86 -2.22
CA ILE A 59 -3.05 -2.10 -2.92
C ILE A 59 -1.92 -1.78 -1.96
N LEU A 60 -0.74 -2.31 -2.27
CA LEU A 60 0.46 -1.93 -1.54
C LEU A 60 1.13 -0.73 -2.26
N ILE A 61 1.10 0.44 -1.62
CA ILE A 61 1.74 1.65 -2.13
C ILE A 61 3.14 1.75 -1.49
N PRO A 62 4.23 1.91 -2.24
CA PRO A 62 5.57 2.08 -1.65
C PRO A 62 5.66 3.32 -0.76
N ARG A 63 6.44 3.21 0.31
CA ARG A 63 6.58 4.30 1.29
C ARG A 63 7.15 5.59 0.70
N TYR A 64 7.97 5.51 -0.36
CA TYR A 64 8.51 6.69 -1.03
C TYR A 64 7.42 7.54 -1.72
N VAL A 65 6.33 6.91 -2.20
CA VAL A 65 5.23 7.59 -2.87
C VAL A 65 4.48 8.50 -1.89
N PHE A 66 4.39 8.10 -0.61
CA PHE A 66 3.79 8.92 0.45
C PHE A 66 4.55 10.23 0.70
N TYR A 67 5.87 10.25 0.48
CA TYR A 67 6.67 11.48 0.62
C TYR A 67 6.62 12.37 -0.63
N GLN A 68 6.07 11.87 -1.74
CA GLN A 68 5.85 12.64 -2.97
C GLN A 68 4.45 13.24 -3.03
N ILE A 69 3.57 12.82 -2.11
CA ILE A 69 2.20 13.31 -2.03
C ILE A 69 2.22 14.55 -1.12
N PRO A 70 1.73 15.70 -1.61
CA PRO A 70 1.69 16.95 -0.86
C PRO A 70 0.67 16.93 0.29
#